data_AF-A0A939V8U9-F1
#
_entry.id   AF-A0A939V8U9-F1
#
_cell.length_a   1.000
_cell.length_b   1.000
_cell.length_c   1.000
_cell.angle_alpha   90.00
_cell.angle_beta   90.00
_cell.angle_gamma   90.00
#
_symmetry.space_group_name_H-M   'P 1'
#
loop_
_entity.id
_entity.type
_entity.pdbx_description
1 polymer ?
#
loop_
_entity_poly.entity_id
_entity_poly.type
_entity_poly.pdbx_seq_one_letter_code
_entity_poly.pdbx_strand_id
1 'polypeptide(L)'
;MADYRRSVRLNLDAQAERQVRSLINDYANSSGEQPFHNLGDKIKIKVYDRCNIFIPQVKTEFDQRTVSEQKKPYDGRAVSARTIMTLAAVDPWSFDLMNTDSFTNQQKDFMVAGSQHVEPCKTCGRKGQMLCWECHGMGKTTCPDCDDGTVTCSECRGNGKTKCPRCNGKGKISESVWVPELNRHVSKNVDCPNRCDHGYIRCSRCNGRGSWTCQKCGGKGKLTCRNCNGDGMVTCSGCNGKKDNLYSYNIDQSLIFHGAFKCVYDPRLDRIPELTGRQSHTGTVEFAKTGEKLGHNIFPEDREISSKFDSLISSAEAQCSNSKRILFQEAKVIVVDVKYIEYTFNGNTYYGAIAYDRFYAGNSPIKEYTNKMTKYSGLTKDGIDLMFWILTLFVTPLIYEFYSKLNPVASFAVTTNNPDWSRFDLLPIVQCIIFIFAIWYVRRRLRKKDYSALRYKSIWGFLGAGMLKLLLPALGILVALLVLNFFGFSAITSDCLWIIIIVWVVLLFRK
;
A
#
# COMPACT_ATOMS: atom_id res chain seq x y z
N MET A 1 -29.08 -45.49 -10.91
CA MET A 1 -29.21 -44.75 -9.65
C MET A 1 -27.84 -44.67 -9.03
N ALA A 2 -27.18 -43.51 -9.13
CA ALA A 2 -25.80 -43.38 -8.69
C ALA A 2 -25.72 -43.72 -7.20
N ASP A 3 -24.88 -44.71 -6.89
CA ASP A 3 -24.60 -45.12 -5.53
C ASP A 3 -23.81 -43.96 -4.90
N TYR A 4 -24.51 -42.95 -4.33
CA TYR A 4 -23.95 -41.87 -3.51
C TYR A 4 -23.37 -42.42 -2.18
N ARG A 5 -23.15 -43.74 -2.10
CA ARG A 5 -22.36 -44.38 -1.05
C ARG A 5 -20.98 -43.72 -1.01
N ARG A 6 -20.60 -43.32 0.20
CA ARG A 6 -19.41 -42.55 0.57
C ARG A 6 -18.12 -43.01 -0.12
N SER A 7 -18.03 -44.29 -0.51
CA SER A 7 -16.96 -44.77 -1.37
C SER A 7 -17.31 -46.10 -2.03
N VAL A 8 -16.76 -46.30 -3.23
CA VAL A 8 -16.92 -47.56 -3.98
C VAL A 8 -15.54 -48.12 -4.28
N ARG A 9 -15.31 -49.39 -3.90
CA ARG A 9 -14.10 -50.11 -4.28
C ARG A 9 -14.05 -50.26 -5.80
N LEU A 10 -13.03 -49.71 -6.44
CA LEU A 10 -12.85 -49.86 -7.89
C LEU A 10 -12.01 -51.10 -8.20
N ASN A 11 -12.27 -51.70 -9.36
CA ASN A 11 -11.35 -52.67 -9.94
C ASN A 11 -10.12 -51.90 -10.46
N LEU A 12 -8.93 -52.25 -9.96
CA LEU A 12 -7.68 -51.67 -10.41
C LEU A 12 -7.16 -52.50 -11.58
N ASP A 13 -7.64 -52.20 -12.78
CA ASP A 13 -7.14 -52.84 -13.99
C ASP A 13 -5.73 -52.32 -14.37
N ALA A 14 -5.10 -52.98 -15.35
CA ALA A 14 -3.73 -52.66 -15.77
C ALA A 14 -3.57 -51.25 -16.37
N GLN A 15 -4.65 -50.62 -16.86
CA GLN A 15 -4.61 -49.25 -17.37
C GLN A 15 -4.71 -48.24 -16.22
N ALA A 16 -5.68 -48.43 -15.33
CA ALA A 16 -5.87 -47.61 -14.13
C ALA A 16 -4.63 -47.67 -13.23
N GLU A 17 -4.03 -48.85 -13.05
CA GLU A 17 -2.79 -49.01 -12.28
C GLU A 17 -1.64 -48.20 -12.89
N ARG A 18 -1.43 -48.28 -14.21
CA ARG A 18 -0.40 -47.50 -14.91
C ARG A 18 -0.61 -45.99 -14.74
N GLN A 19 -1.86 -45.53 -14.84
CA GLN A 19 -2.18 -44.12 -14.64
C GLN A 19 -1.91 -43.65 -13.21
N VAL A 20 -2.31 -44.43 -12.20
CA VAL A 20 -2.04 -44.12 -10.79
C VAL A 20 -0.54 -44.01 -10.53
N ARG A 21 0.24 -44.98 -11.01
CA ARG A 21 1.69 -44.99 -10.85
C ARG A 21 2.35 -43.78 -11.52
N SER A 22 1.92 -43.45 -12.75
CA SER A 22 2.39 -42.25 -13.47
C SER A 22 2.15 -40.97 -12.67
N LEU A 23 0.94 -40.77 -12.15
CA LEU A 23 0.59 -39.56 -11.40
C LEU A 23 1.36 -39.44 -10.07
N ILE A 24 1.67 -40.58 -9.42
CA ILE A 24 2.52 -40.60 -8.22
C ILE A 24 3.98 -40.31 -8.59
N ASN A 25 4.47 -40.79 -9.75
CA ASN A 25 5.80 -40.44 -10.27
C ASN A 25 5.89 -38.94 -10.56
N ASP A 26 4.87 -38.36 -11.21
CA ASP A 26 4.81 -36.92 -11.51
C ASP A 26 4.82 -36.08 -10.22
N TYR A 27 4.04 -36.49 -9.21
CA TYR A 27 4.09 -35.90 -7.88
C TYR A 27 5.50 -36.00 -7.27
N ALA A 28 6.13 -37.18 -7.32
CA ALA A 28 7.45 -37.37 -6.76
C ALA A 28 8.51 -36.50 -7.45
N ASN A 29 8.48 -36.45 -8.79
CA ASN A 29 9.43 -35.72 -9.60
C ASN A 29 9.25 -34.20 -9.50
N SER A 30 8.05 -33.72 -9.14
CA SER A 30 7.78 -32.30 -8.88
C SER A 30 8.01 -31.88 -7.42
N SER A 31 8.30 -32.81 -6.50
CA SER A 31 8.38 -32.55 -5.05
C SER A 31 9.79 -32.18 -4.55
N GLY A 32 10.47 -31.25 -5.22
CA GLY A 32 11.78 -30.73 -4.79
C GLY A 32 12.91 -31.77 -4.76
N GLU A 33 14.02 -31.45 -4.09
CA GLU A 33 15.16 -32.38 -3.93
C GLU A 33 14.85 -33.46 -2.90
N GLN A 34 14.64 -34.69 -3.36
CA GLN A 34 14.27 -35.85 -2.55
C GLN A 34 14.65 -37.17 -3.27
N PRO A 35 14.95 -38.28 -2.58
CA PRO A 35 15.53 -39.49 -3.19
C PRO A 35 14.51 -40.47 -3.82
N PHE A 36 13.22 -40.26 -3.62
CA PHE A 36 12.11 -41.11 -4.05
C PHE A 36 11.63 -40.78 -5.47
N HIS A 37 12.54 -40.49 -6.40
CA HIS A 37 12.19 -40.41 -7.82
C HIS A 37 11.56 -41.73 -8.30
N ASN A 38 10.56 -41.60 -9.16
CA ASN A 38 9.73 -42.70 -9.67
C ASN A 38 9.14 -43.58 -8.55
N LEU A 39 8.58 -42.94 -7.50
CA LEU A 39 7.97 -43.63 -6.37
C LEU A 39 6.84 -44.58 -6.79
N GLY A 40 6.01 -44.15 -7.74
CA GLY A 40 4.91 -44.92 -8.31
C GLY A 40 5.32 -46.29 -8.84
N ASP A 41 6.56 -46.47 -9.31
CA ASP A 41 7.03 -47.77 -9.81
C ASP A 41 7.43 -48.73 -8.67
N LYS A 42 7.71 -48.19 -7.49
CA LYS A 42 8.26 -48.93 -6.33
C LYS A 42 7.21 -49.26 -5.26
N ILE A 43 5.98 -48.80 -5.43
CA ILE A 43 4.90 -49.00 -4.46
C ILE A 43 4.07 -50.25 -4.77
N LYS A 44 3.39 -50.74 -3.74
CA LYS A 44 2.30 -51.72 -3.87
C LYS A 44 0.99 -51.05 -3.46
N ILE A 45 0.08 -50.88 -4.42
CA ILE A 45 -1.24 -50.29 -4.18
C ILE A 45 -2.08 -51.30 -3.39
N LYS A 46 -2.70 -50.85 -2.31
CA LYS A 46 -3.54 -51.63 -1.39
C LYS A 46 -5.00 -51.25 -1.49
N VAL A 47 -5.27 -49.96 -1.62
CA VAL A 47 -6.62 -49.41 -1.73
C VAL A 47 -6.74 -48.55 -2.98
N TYR A 48 -7.84 -48.72 -3.71
CA TYR A 48 -8.21 -47.91 -4.86
C TYR A 48 -9.73 -47.77 -4.88
N ASP A 49 -10.20 -46.71 -4.25
CA ASP A 49 -11.63 -46.45 -4.05
C ASP A 49 -12.02 -45.15 -4.75
N ARG A 50 -13.21 -45.10 -5.34
CA ARG A 50 -13.82 -43.84 -5.77
C ARG A 50 -14.49 -43.16 -4.58
N CYS A 51 -14.11 -41.93 -4.30
CA CYS A 51 -14.57 -41.12 -3.17
C CYS A 51 -14.90 -39.70 -3.65
N ASN A 52 -15.88 -39.55 -4.54
CA ASN A 52 -16.21 -38.27 -5.17
C ASN A 52 -16.46 -37.17 -4.13
N ILE A 53 -16.10 -35.94 -4.49
CA ILE A 53 -16.50 -34.75 -3.74
C ILE A 53 -17.72 -34.16 -4.43
N PHE A 54 -18.82 -34.05 -3.68
CA PHE A 54 -20.03 -33.37 -4.12
C PHE A 54 -20.00 -31.95 -3.58
N ILE A 55 -20.24 -30.96 -4.44
CA ILE A 55 -20.21 -29.54 -4.13
C ILE A 55 -21.59 -28.96 -4.42
N PRO A 56 -22.53 -28.99 -3.46
CA PRO A 56 -23.77 -28.24 -3.55
C PRO A 56 -23.45 -26.75 -3.55
N GLN A 57 -23.84 -26.06 -4.61
CA GLN A 57 -23.67 -24.62 -4.81
C GLN A 57 -25.04 -23.97 -4.98
N VAL A 58 -25.26 -22.86 -4.29
CA VAL A 58 -26.40 -21.97 -4.51
C VAL A 58 -25.87 -20.59 -4.88
N LYS A 59 -26.29 -20.13 -6.04
CA LYS A 59 -26.15 -18.75 -6.50
C LYS A 59 -27.46 -18.04 -6.24
N THR A 60 -27.38 -16.88 -5.60
CA THR A 60 -28.53 -16.02 -5.31
C THR A 60 -28.27 -14.63 -5.85
N GLU A 61 -29.22 -14.12 -6.63
CA GLU A 61 -29.29 -12.72 -7.02
C GLU A 61 -30.36 -12.04 -6.16
N PHE A 62 -29.96 -10.96 -5.50
CA PHE A 62 -30.83 -10.14 -4.66
C PHE A 62 -31.18 -8.85 -5.39
N ASP A 63 -32.44 -8.44 -5.30
CA ASP A 63 -32.89 -7.09 -5.63
C ASP A 63 -32.92 -6.29 -4.32
N GLN A 64 -32.10 -5.24 -4.24
CA GLN A 64 -32.11 -4.31 -3.12
C GLN A 64 -32.53 -2.93 -3.61
N ARG A 65 -33.58 -2.36 -3.02
CA ARG A 65 -34.14 -1.07 -3.42
C ARG A 65 -34.17 -0.08 -2.27
N THR A 66 -33.76 1.14 -2.55
CA THR A 66 -33.93 2.29 -1.67
C THR A 66 -34.60 3.42 -2.42
N VAL A 67 -35.28 4.32 -1.70
CA VAL A 67 -35.86 5.51 -2.29
C VAL A 67 -35.07 6.73 -1.84
N SER A 68 -34.65 7.56 -2.77
CA SER A 68 -33.93 8.81 -2.52
C SER A 68 -34.61 9.99 -3.20
N GLU A 69 -34.36 11.20 -2.69
CA GLU A 69 -34.73 12.43 -3.37
C GLU A 69 -33.52 12.96 -4.12
N GLN A 70 -33.68 13.11 -5.43
CA GLN A 70 -32.68 13.68 -6.33
C GLN A 70 -32.99 15.14 -6.58
N LYS A 71 -31.93 15.94 -6.70
CA LYS A 71 -32.00 17.38 -6.96
C LYS A 71 -31.09 17.74 -8.12
N LYS A 72 -31.62 18.46 -9.11
CA LYS A 72 -30.83 19.04 -10.20
C LYS A 72 -31.27 20.47 -10.53
N PRO A 73 -30.40 21.30 -11.14
CA PRO A 73 -30.80 22.59 -11.66
C PRO A 73 -31.99 22.47 -12.61
N TYR A 74 -33.01 23.32 -12.41
CA TYR A 74 -34.18 23.32 -13.27
C TYR A 74 -33.88 24.01 -14.61
N ASP A 75 -34.23 23.38 -15.72
CA ASP A 75 -33.93 23.88 -17.07
C ASP A 75 -35.08 24.72 -17.68
N GLY A 76 -36.19 24.88 -16.96
CA GLY A 76 -37.36 25.64 -17.39
C GLY A 76 -38.39 24.83 -18.18
N ARG A 77 -38.17 23.52 -18.40
CA ARG A 77 -39.13 22.67 -19.11
C ARG A 77 -40.34 22.34 -18.25
N ALA A 78 -41.52 22.28 -18.87
CA ALA A 78 -42.75 21.92 -18.17
C ALA A 78 -42.59 20.59 -17.41
N VAL A 79 -43.01 20.60 -16.15
CA VAL A 79 -43.03 19.43 -15.26
C VAL A 79 -44.47 18.94 -15.16
N SER A 80 -44.67 17.63 -15.16
CA SER A 80 -45.99 17.02 -14.98
C SER A 80 -46.59 17.38 -13.62
N ALA A 81 -47.91 17.27 -13.50
CA ALA A 81 -48.58 17.48 -12.22
C ALA A 81 -48.07 16.49 -11.17
N ARG A 82 -47.67 17.00 -10.02
CA ARG A 82 -47.17 16.19 -8.91
C ARG A 82 -48.32 15.39 -8.30
N THR A 83 -48.21 14.07 -8.32
CA THR A 83 -49.16 13.14 -7.68
C THR A 83 -48.59 12.52 -6.41
N ILE A 84 -47.26 12.46 -6.27
CA ILE A 84 -46.57 11.90 -5.10
C ILE A 84 -45.92 13.02 -4.30
N MET A 85 -46.47 13.28 -3.12
CA MET A 85 -46.13 14.46 -2.30
C MET A 85 -44.96 14.23 -1.34
N THR A 86 -44.76 12.99 -0.88
CA THR A 86 -43.75 12.66 0.13
C THR A 86 -42.97 11.41 -0.26
N LEU A 87 -41.71 11.34 0.19
CA LEU A 87 -40.85 10.17 -0.05
C LEU A 87 -41.45 8.89 0.55
N ALA A 88 -42.09 9.00 1.73
CA ALA A 88 -42.71 7.87 2.43
C ALA A 88 -43.93 7.27 1.70
N ALA A 89 -44.53 8.00 0.75
CA ALA A 89 -45.62 7.49 -0.08
C ALA A 89 -45.12 6.56 -1.21
N VAL A 90 -43.81 6.50 -1.45
CA VAL A 90 -43.20 5.64 -2.47
C VAL A 90 -42.89 4.28 -1.86
N ASP A 91 -43.68 3.26 -2.23
CA ASP A 91 -43.27 1.87 -2.04
C ASP A 91 -42.39 1.42 -3.21
N PRO A 92 -41.08 1.17 -3.01
CA PRO A 92 -40.18 0.77 -4.09
C PRO A 92 -40.55 -0.57 -4.74
N TRP A 93 -41.36 -1.40 -4.07
CA TRP A 93 -41.79 -2.71 -4.57
C TRP A 93 -43.10 -2.65 -5.36
N SER A 94 -43.80 -1.51 -5.36
CA SER A 94 -44.99 -1.30 -6.20
C SER A 94 -44.66 -1.08 -7.68
N PHE A 95 -43.36 -0.94 -8.01
CA PHE A 95 -42.86 -0.72 -9.36
C PHE A 95 -42.25 -2.00 -9.91
N ASP A 96 -42.72 -2.41 -11.09
CA ASP A 96 -42.10 -3.47 -11.86
C ASP A 96 -40.88 -2.89 -12.59
N LEU A 97 -39.69 -3.24 -12.12
CA LEU A 97 -38.42 -2.75 -12.65
C LEU A 97 -37.79 -3.85 -13.49
N MET A 98 -37.28 -3.51 -14.68
CA MET A 98 -36.70 -4.48 -15.59
C MET A 98 -35.45 -5.14 -14.99
N ASN A 99 -35.61 -6.39 -14.60
CA ASN A 99 -34.58 -7.24 -14.05
C ASN A 99 -34.05 -8.20 -15.12
N THR A 100 -32.76 -8.51 -15.06
CA THR A 100 -32.12 -9.46 -15.98
C THR A 100 -31.34 -10.48 -15.16
N ASP A 101 -31.67 -11.75 -15.32
CA ASP A 101 -31.02 -12.85 -14.61
C ASP A 101 -29.60 -13.05 -15.18
N SER A 102 -28.64 -12.35 -14.60
CA SER A 102 -27.28 -12.29 -15.11
C SER A 102 -26.25 -12.68 -14.07
N PHE A 103 -26.67 -12.93 -12.82
CA PHE A 103 -25.78 -13.21 -11.68
C PHE A 103 -24.60 -12.23 -11.64
N THR A 104 -24.87 -10.96 -11.93
CA THR A 104 -23.87 -9.90 -12.05
C THR A 104 -24.34 -8.70 -11.24
N ASN A 105 -23.42 -8.10 -10.49
CA ASN A 105 -23.74 -6.91 -9.70
C ASN A 105 -24.08 -5.74 -10.63
N GLN A 106 -25.21 -5.07 -10.40
CA GLN A 106 -25.64 -3.91 -11.17
C GLN A 106 -26.24 -2.85 -10.24
N GLN A 107 -26.11 -1.58 -10.65
CA GLN A 107 -26.80 -0.45 -10.03
C GLN A 107 -27.58 0.32 -11.10
N LYS A 108 -28.83 0.64 -10.78
CA LYS A 108 -29.76 1.32 -11.69
C LYS A 108 -30.59 2.32 -10.90
N ASP A 109 -30.83 3.49 -11.49
CA ASP A 109 -31.64 4.54 -10.88
C ASP A 109 -32.90 4.78 -11.72
N PHE A 110 -34.06 4.69 -11.08
CA PHE A 110 -35.35 4.85 -11.75
C PHE A 110 -36.10 6.05 -11.17
N MET A 111 -36.33 7.08 -11.99
CA MET A 111 -37.14 8.23 -11.58
C MET A 111 -38.60 7.80 -11.42
N VAL A 112 -39.20 8.13 -10.29
CA VAL A 112 -40.61 7.88 -10.01
C VAL A 112 -41.47 8.94 -10.69
N ALA A 113 -42.26 8.54 -11.68
CA ALA A 113 -43.18 9.43 -12.37
C ALA A 113 -44.19 10.07 -11.40
N GLY A 114 -44.48 11.36 -11.58
CA GLY A 114 -45.41 12.10 -10.71
C GLY A 114 -44.82 12.58 -9.37
N SER A 115 -43.55 12.29 -9.07
CA SER A 115 -42.85 12.84 -7.89
C SER A 115 -42.18 14.20 -8.14
N GLN A 116 -42.11 14.61 -9.40
CA GLN A 116 -41.32 15.76 -9.82
C GLN A 116 -41.93 17.07 -9.33
N HIS A 117 -41.09 17.97 -8.82
CA HIS A 117 -41.52 19.30 -8.41
C HIS A 117 -40.37 20.30 -8.40
N VAL A 118 -40.71 21.58 -8.57
CA VAL A 118 -39.72 22.66 -8.62
C VAL A 118 -39.78 23.44 -7.32
N GLU A 119 -38.62 23.62 -6.68
CA GLU A 119 -38.48 24.52 -5.54
C GLU A 119 -37.46 25.64 -5.83
N PRO A 120 -37.63 26.82 -5.21
CA PRO A 120 -36.59 27.84 -5.20
C PRO A 120 -35.26 27.29 -4.72
N CYS A 121 -34.16 27.71 -5.35
CA CYS A 121 -32.83 27.45 -4.79
C CYS A 121 -32.69 28.16 -3.44
N LYS A 122 -32.71 27.38 -2.35
CA LYS A 122 -32.55 27.88 -0.97
C LYS A 122 -31.19 28.53 -0.74
N THR A 123 -30.15 28.08 -1.45
CA THR A 123 -28.78 28.60 -1.31
C THR A 123 -28.63 30.05 -1.78
N CYS A 124 -29.27 30.44 -2.89
CA CYS A 124 -29.18 31.80 -3.42
C CYS A 124 -30.49 32.59 -3.36
N GLY A 125 -31.57 32.01 -2.82
CA GLY A 125 -32.89 32.65 -2.75
C GLY A 125 -33.41 33.06 -4.13
N ARG A 126 -33.35 32.16 -5.12
CA ARG A 126 -33.68 32.41 -6.55
C ARG A 126 -32.84 33.48 -7.27
N LYS A 127 -31.69 33.90 -6.73
CA LYS A 127 -30.83 34.89 -7.44
C LYS A 127 -30.00 34.27 -8.55
N GLY A 128 -29.62 33.00 -8.43
CA GLY A 128 -28.72 32.29 -9.36
C GLY A 128 -27.24 32.65 -9.19
N GLN A 129 -26.93 33.70 -8.43
CA GLN A 129 -25.57 34.14 -8.11
C GLN A 129 -25.44 34.38 -6.61
N MET A 130 -24.21 34.35 -6.12
CA MET A 130 -23.84 34.63 -4.73
C MET A 130 -22.68 35.62 -4.71
N LEU A 131 -22.54 36.38 -3.61
CA LEU A 131 -21.34 37.20 -3.41
C LEU A 131 -20.10 36.30 -3.41
N CYS A 132 -19.05 36.75 -4.09
CA CYS A 132 -17.77 36.08 -4.01
C CYS A 132 -17.26 36.14 -2.57
N TRP A 133 -17.06 34.98 -1.95
CA TRP A 133 -16.62 34.88 -0.55
C TRP A 133 -15.21 35.45 -0.32
N GLU A 134 -14.36 35.44 -1.36
CA GLU A 134 -12.97 35.89 -1.28
C GLU A 134 -12.85 37.43 -1.29
N CYS A 135 -13.69 38.12 -2.06
CA CYS A 135 -13.65 39.58 -2.17
C CYS A 135 -14.90 40.29 -1.63
N HIS A 136 -15.85 39.55 -1.07
CA HIS A 136 -17.12 40.04 -0.52
C HIS A 136 -17.88 40.97 -1.46
N GLY A 137 -17.87 40.68 -2.77
CA GLY A 137 -18.54 41.52 -3.77
C GLY A 137 -17.70 42.63 -4.38
N MET A 138 -16.48 42.87 -3.89
CA MET A 138 -15.65 43.99 -4.37
C MET A 138 -14.94 43.73 -5.70
N GLY A 139 -14.89 42.48 -6.17
CA GLY A 139 -14.16 42.08 -7.38
C GLY A 139 -12.63 42.17 -7.27
N LYS A 140 -12.11 42.61 -6.12
CA LYS A 140 -10.68 42.84 -5.88
C LYS A 140 -10.26 42.34 -4.51
N THR A 141 -9.04 41.84 -4.40
CA THR A 141 -8.40 41.45 -3.13
C THR A 141 -7.17 42.32 -2.89
N THR A 142 -6.79 42.49 -1.62
CA THR A 142 -5.58 43.25 -1.27
C THR A 142 -4.34 42.54 -1.81
N CYS A 143 -3.37 43.31 -2.31
CA CYS A 143 -2.10 42.73 -2.73
C CYS A 143 -1.35 42.23 -1.48
N PRO A 144 -0.93 40.96 -1.43
CA PRO A 144 -0.21 40.44 -0.24
C PRO A 144 1.22 41.00 -0.10
N ASP A 145 1.73 41.67 -1.14
CA ASP A 145 3.10 42.18 -1.17
C ASP A 145 3.17 43.68 -0.86
N CYS A 146 2.03 44.39 -0.80
CA CYS A 146 1.96 45.83 -0.53
C CYS A 146 0.54 46.29 -0.18
N ASP A 147 0.43 47.33 0.64
CA ASP A 147 -0.87 47.89 1.04
C ASP A 147 -1.41 48.92 0.02
N ASP A 148 -0.54 49.77 -0.52
CA ASP A 148 -0.90 50.92 -1.35
C ASP A 148 -0.36 50.83 -2.79
N GLY A 149 0.22 49.70 -3.16
CA GLY A 149 0.86 49.50 -4.47
C GLY A 149 2.36 49.80 -4.47
N THR A 150 2.94 50.16 -3.34
CA THR A 150 4.37 50.40 -3.21
C THR A 150 5.04 49.38 -2.29
N VAL A 151 6.27 48.98 -2.62
CA VAL A 151 7.10 48.13 -1.77
C VAL A 151 8.24 48.97 -1.23
N THR A 152 8.25 49.14 0.10
CA THR A 152 9.28 49.90 0.80
C THR A 152 10.63 49.20 0.67
N CYS A 153 11.67 49.96 0.32
CA CYS A 153 13.02 49.44 0.25
C CYS A 153 13.49 49.01 1.64
N SER A 154 13.76 47.72 1.81
CA SER A 154 14.18 47.14 3.09
C SER A 154 15.56 47.63 3.54
N GLU A 155 16.42 48.00 2.60
CA GLU A 155 17.79 48.43 2.89
C GLU A 155 17.86 49.83 3.51
N CYS A 156 17.06 50.78 3.00
CA CYS A 156 16.98 52.14 3.56
C CYS A 156 15.74 52.37 4.43
N ARG A 157 14.86 51.36 4.56
CA ARG A 157 13.57 51.43 5.25
C ARG A 157 12.74 52.64 4.82
N GLY A 158 12.62 52.88 3.52
CA GLY A 158 11.85 54.01 2.98
C GLY A 158 12.59 55.34 2.88
N ASN A 159 13.73 55.52 3.55
CA ASN A 159 14.39 56.83 3.65
C ASN A 159 15.15 57.29 2.39
N GLY A 160 15.34 56.40 1.41
CA GLY A 160 16.17 56.67 0.22
C GLY A 160 17.68 56.80 0.51
N LYS A 161 18.09 56.82 1.78
CA LYS A 161 19.49 56.95 2.21
C LYS A 161 19.88 55.83 3.17
N THR A 162 21.14 55.37 3.11
CA THR A 162 21.73 54.41 4.04
C THR A 162 22.92 55.03 4.76
N LYS A 163 23.30 54.51 5.93
CA LYS A 163 24.46 55.02 6.67
C LYS A 163 25.71 54.86 5.81
N CYS A 164 26.52 55.92 5.72
CA CYS A 164 27.81 55.89 5.05
C CYS A 164 28.71 54.87 5.78
N PRO A 165 29.20 53.81 5.10
CA PRO A 165 30.03 52.79 5.75
C PRO A 165 31.34 53.33 6.34
N ARG A 166 31.83 54.46 5.79
CA ARG A 166 33.11 55.06 6.19
C ARG A 166 33.04 55.83 7.50
N CYS A 167 31.91 56.47 7.80
CA CYS A 167 31.72 57.22 9.06
C CYS A 167 30.59 56.66 9.94
N ASN A 168 29.95 55.57 9.53
CA ASN A 168 28.85 54.91 10.22
C ASN A 168 27.70 55.86 10.65
N GLY A 169 27.35 56.83 9.80
CA GLY A 169 26.30 57.81 10.10
C GLY A 169 26.73 59.03 10.90
N LYS A 170 28.01 59.16 11.27
CA LYS A 170 28.50 60.30 12.07
C LYS A 170 28.84 61.57 11.26
N GLY A 171 28.95 61.46 9.93
CA GLY A 171 29.39 62.55 9.04
C GLY A 171 30.86 62.93 9.12
N LYS A 172 31.56 62.54 10.20
CA LYS A 172 32.98 62.79 10.44
C LYS A 172 33.73 61.50 10.76
N ILE A 173 35.03 61.46 10.48
CA ILE A 173 35.94 60.37 10.84
C ILE A 173 37.11 60.91 11.66
N SER A 174 37.66 60.08 12.55
CA SER A 174 38.88 60.40 13.31
C SER A 174 40.08 60.02 12.45
N GLU A 175 40.87 61.00 12.06
CA GLU A 175 42.14 60.80 11.35
C GLU A 175 43.32 61.09 12.28
N SER A 176 44.35 60.24 12.23
CA SER A 176 45.57 60.41 13.02
C SER A 176 46.51 61.39 12.32
N VAL A 177 46.60 62.61 12.83
CA VAL A 177 47.47 63.65 12.28
C VAL A 177 48.72 63.75 13.13
N TRP A 178 49.91 63.71 12.50
CA TRP A 178 51.17 63.96 13.19
C TRP A 178 51.29 65.44 13.55
N VAL A 179 51.51 65.73 14.83
CA VAL A 179 51.70 67.10 15.33
C VAL A 179 53.16 67.25 15.78
N PRO A 180 54.02 67.92 14.99
CA PRO A 180 55.45 68.02 15.27
C PRO A 180 55.77 68.61 16.65
N GLU A 181 55.00 69.60 17.09
CA GLU A 181 55.17 70.30 18.37
C GLU A 181 54.93 69.39 19.59
N LEU A 182 54.19 68.29 19.41
CA LEU A 182 53.89 67.32 20.45
C LEU A 182 54.59 65.97 20.24
N ASN A 183 55.34 65.82 19.13
CA ASN A 183 56.00 64.60 18.69
C ASN A 183 55.12 63.33 18.80
N ARG A 184 53.82 63.47 18.53
CA ARG A 184 52.84 62.38 18.60
C ARG A 184 51.72 62.56 17.59
N HIS A 185 51.05 61.46 17.25
CA HIS A 185 49.80 61.52 16.51
C HIS A 185 48.65 61.95 17.43
N VAL A 186 47.83 62.90 16.98
CA VAL A 186 46.59 63.31 17.65
C VAL A 186 45.41 62.95 16.74
N SER A 187 44.31 62.47 17.34
CA SER A 187 43.06 62.22 16.63
C SER A 187 42.35 63.54 16.36
N LYS A 188 42.12 63.86 15.08
CA LYS A 188 41.30 65.00 14.66
C LYS A 188 40.05 64.50 13.94
N ASN A 189 38.90 65.08 14.29
CA ASN A 189 37.66 64.83 13.56
C ASN A 189 37.67 65.64 12.26
N VAL A 190 37.71 64.95 11.13
CA VAL A 190 37.61 65.55 9.79
C VAL A 190 36.30 65.13 9.13
N ASP A 191 35.77 65.96 8.24
CA ASP A 191 34.57 65.63 7.48
C ASP A 191 34.82 64.36 6.64
N CYS A 192 33.81 63.49 6.57
CA CYS A 192 33.96 62.22 5.87
C CYS A 192 34.25 62.49 4.37
N PRO A 193 35.40 62.03 3.84
CA PRO A 193 35.82 62.37 2.48
C PRO A 193 35.09 61.55 1.40
N ASN A 194 34.33 60.52 1.77
CA ASN A 194 33.35 59.94 0.86
C ASN A 194 32.23 60.96 0.72
N ARG A 195 31.84 61.31 -0.51
CA ARG A 195 30.73 62.21 -0.88
C ARG A 195 29.39 61.77 -0.26
N CYS A 196 29.28 61.87 1.05
CA CYS A 196 28.16 61.50 1.87
C CYS A 196 27.57 62.77 2.46
N ASP A 197 26.24 62.79 2.53
CA ASP A 197 25.48 63.90 3.06
C ASP A 197 25.25 63.67 4.55
N HIS A 198 26.03 64.37 5.38
CA HIS A 198 25.98 64.28 6.85
C HIS A 198 26.03 62.83 7.39
N GLY A 199 26.86 62.00 6.74
CA GLY A 199 27.07 60.61 7.12
C GLY A 199 26.12 59.61 6.50
N TYR A 200 25.29 60.02 5.54
CA TYR A 200 24.42 59.14 4.78
C TYR A 200 24.76 59.18 3.28
N ILE A 201 24.59 58.05 2.61
CA ILE A 201 24.75 57.93 1.16
C ILE A 201 23.42 57.54 0.52
N ARG A 202 23.26 57.87 -0.77
CA ARG A 202 22.09 57.45 -1.55
C ARG A 202 22.03 55.92 -1.54
N CYS A 203 20.87 55.36 -1.17
CA CYS A 203 20.67 53.92 -1.20
C CYS A 203 20.77 53.43 -2.65
N SER A 204 21.71 52.52 -2.90
CA SER A 204 21.97 51.96 -4.23
C SER A 204 20.83 51.07 -4.69
N ARG A 205 20.22 50.29 -3.80
CA ARG A 205 19.13 49.36 -4.13
C ARG A 205 17.85 50.02 -4.62
N CYS A 206 17.49 51.19 -4.08
CA CYS A 206 16.31 51.94 -4.55
C CYS A 206 16.67 53.20 -5.36
N ASN A 207 17.97 53.45 -5.58
CA ASN A 207 18.48 54.69 -6.18
C ASN A 207 17.88 55.94 -5.55
N GLY A 208 17.79 55.98 -4.22
CA GLY A 208 17.25 57.14 -3.51
C GLY A 208 15.73 57.27 -3.47
N ARG A 209 14.95 56.41 -4.14
CA ARG A 209 13.48 56.51 -4.17
C ARG A 209 12.80 56.10 -2.87
N GLY A 210 13.45 55.33 -2.02
CA GLY A 210 12.86 54.82 -0.78
C GLY A 210 11.89 53.64 -0.97
N SER A 211 11.24 53.53 -2.12
CA SER A 211 10.33 52.44 -2.49
C SER A 211 10.38 52.15 -3.99
N TRP A 212 9.69 51.10 -4.43
CA TRP A 212 9.39 50.86 -5.84
C TRP A 212 7.94 50.41 -6.02
N THR A 213 7.40 50.62 -7.23
CA THR A 213 6.07 50.14 -7.59
C THR A 213 6.01 48.63 -7.48
N CYS A 214 5.02 48.14 -6.73
CA CYS A 214 4.76 46.71 -6.61
C CYS A 214 4.43 46.13 -7.99
N GLN A 215 5.26 45.21 -8.47
CA GLN A 215 5.08 44.59 -9.78
C GLN A 215 3.85 43.69 -9.82
N LYS A 216 3.52 43.04 -8.70
CA LYS A 216 2.41 42.10 -8.60
C LYS A 216 1.04 42.75 -8.83
N CYS A 217 0.83 43.97 -8.32
CA CYS A 217 -0.40 44.73 -8.53
C CYS A 217 -0.27 45.90 -9.52
N GLY A 218 0.92 46.09 -10.10
CA GLY A 218 1.20 47.23 -10.99
C GLY A 218 0.96 48.59 -10.34
N GLY A 219 1.18 48.72 -9.03
CA GLY A 219 0.98 49.98 -8.30
C GLY A 219 -0.44 50.26 -7.81
N LYS A 220 -1.39 49.32 -7.96
CA LYS A 220 -2.80 49.53 -7.58
C LYS A 220 -3.14 49.19 -6.12
N GLY A 221 -2.23 48.53 -5.39
CA GLY A 221 -2.46 47.99 -4.04
C GLY A 221 -3.46 46.83 -3.97
N LYS A 222 -4.16 46.54 -5.07
CA LYS A 222 -5.20 45.52 -5.16
C LYS A 222 -5.00 44.66 -6.40
N LEU A 223 -5.38 43.40 -6.30
CA LEU A 223 -5.41 42.42 -7.37
C LEU A 223 -6.85 42.13 -7.76
N THR A 224 -7.10 41.86 -9.04
CA THR A 224 -8.40 41.32 -9.48
C THR A 224 -8.64 39.98 -8.76
N CYS A 225 -9.79 39.84 -8.12
CA CYS A 225 -10.15 38.59 -7.46
C CYS A 225 -10.26 37.48 -8.51
N ARG A 226 -9.50 36.41 -8.33
CA ARG A 226 -9.45 35.29 -9.28
C ARG A 226 -10.70 34.41 -9.19
N ASN A 227 -11.27 34.26 -7.99
CA ASN A 227 -12.44 33.40 -7.81
C ASN A 227 -13.71 33.93 -8.50
N CYS A 228 -13.81 35.24 -8.74
CA CYS A 228 -14.91 35.85 -9.50
C CYS A 228 -14.44 36.59 -10.77
N ASN A 229 -13.17 36.50 -11.14
CA ASN A 229 -12.57 37.23 -12.26
C ASN A 229 -12.90 38.74 -12.31
N GLY A 230 -13.03 39.38 -11.14
CA GLY A 230 -13.37 40.80 -11.05
C GLY A 230 -14.85 41.16 -10.95
N ASP A 231 -15.76 40.19 -11.16
CA ASP A 231 -17.22 40.44 -11.18
C ASP A 231 -17.80 40.75 -9.77
N GLY A 232 -17.17 40.25 -8.72
CA GLY A 232 -17.67 40.35 -7.35
C GLY A 232 -18.76 39.32 -7.03
N MET A 233 -19.42 38.76 -8.03
CA MET A 233 -20.38 37.66 -7.88
C MET A 233 -19.80 36.36 -8.43
N VAL A 234 -20.31 35.25 -7.93
CA VAL A 234 -20.03 33.91 -8.44
C VAL A 234 -21.35 33.18 -8.71
N THR A 235 -21.37 32.35 -9.74
CA THR A 235 -22.53 31.51 -10.04
C THR A 235 -22.86 30.62 -8.84
N CYS A 236 -24.13 30.56 -8.46
CA CYS A 236 -24.56 29.70 -7.36
C CYS A 236 -24.35 28.23 -7.74
N SER A 237 -23.49 27.52 -7.03
CA SER A 237 -23.22 26.08 -7.23
C SER A 237 -24.42 25.20 -6.90
N GLY A 238 -25.33 25.65 -6.02
CA GLY A 238 -26.51 24.90 -5.62
C GLY A 238 -27.62 24.81 -6.68
N CYS A 239 -27.58 25.65 -7.72
CA CYS A 239 -28.52 25.63 -8.86
C CYS A 239 -27.85 25.92 -10.21
N ASN A 240 -26.51 26.01 -10.25
CA ASN A 240 -25.73 26.38 -11.44
C ASN A 240 -26.31 27.59 -12.21
N GLY A 241 -26.73 28.63 -11.49
CA GLY A 241 -27.29 29.85 -12.09
C GLY A 241 -28.76 29.78 -12.50
N LYS A 242 -29.42 28.61 -12.37
CA LYS A 242 -30.80 28.40 -12.82
C LYS A 242 -31.89 28.90 -11.88
N LYS A 243 -31.52 29.42 -10.70
CA LYS A 243 -32.41 30.03 -9.68
C LYS A 243 -33.35 29.05 -8.97
N ASP A 244 -33.83 28.03 -9.67
CA ASP A 244 -34.70 26.99 -9.18
C ASP A 244 -34.06 25.60 -9.35
N ASN A 245 -34.51 24.64 -8.55
CA ASN A 245 -34.08 23.26 -8.60
C ASN A 245 -35.28 22.35 -8.84
N LEU A 246 -35.11 21.35 -9.70
CA LEU A 246 -36.04 20.27 -9.92
C LEU A 246 -35.68 19.12 -8.97
N TYR A 247 -36.67 18.71 -8.19
CA TYR A 247 -36.61 17.58 -7.28
C TYR A 247 -37.43 16.42 -7.86
N SER A 248 -36.97 15.20 -7.66
CA SER A 248 -37.68 13.97 -8.02
C SER A 248 -37.33 12.86 -7.04
N TYR A 249 -38.25 11.93 -6.83
CA TYR A 249 -37.92 10.70 -6.13
C TYR A 249 -37.38 9.67 -7.11
N ASN A 250 -36.35 8.96 -6.68
CA ASN A 250 -35.74 7.88 -7.43
C ASN A 250 -35.77 6.60 -6.60
N ILE A 251 -35.95 5.47 -7.28
CA ILE A 251 -35.68 4.15 -6.74
C ILE A 251 -34.27 3.79 -7.19
N ASP A 252 -33.37 3.70 -6.22
CA ASP A 252 -32.00 3.25 -6.42
C ASP A 252 -32.00 1.73 -6.22
N GLN A 253 -31.85 1.00 -7.32
CA GLN A 253 -31.86 -0.46 -7.36
C GLN A 253 -30.43 -1.00 -7.43
N SER A 254 -30.10 -1.92 -6.54
CA SER A 254 -28.86 -2.69 -6.56
C SER A 254 -29.19 -4.17 -6.74
N LEU A 255 -28.79 -4.73 -7.89
CA LEU A 255 -28.78 -6.19 -8.10
C LEU A 255 -27.48 -6.74 -7.52
N ILE A 256 -27.57 -7.63 -6.54
CA ILE A 256 -26.43 -8.14 -5.78
C ILE A 256 -26.34 -9.65 -5.93
N PHE A 257 -25.23 -10.12 -6.50
CA PHE A 257 -24.95 -11.53 -6.68
C PHE A 257 -24.12 -12.11 -5.53
N HIS A 258 -24.55 -13.27 -5.02
CA HIS A 258 -23.85 -14.06 -4.03
C HIS A 258 -23.84 -15.54 -4.44
N GLY A 259 -22.65 -16.10 -4.68
CA GLY A 259 -22.44 -17.54 -4.81
C GLY A 259 -21.90 -18.17 -3.53
N ALA A 260 -22.57 -19.19 -3.02
CA ALA A 260 -22.15 -19.93 -1.85
C ALA A 260 -22.17 -21.44 -2.13
N PHE A 261 -21.27 -22.18 -1.50
CA PHE A 261 -21.19 -23.64 -1.68
C PHE A 261 -20.86 -24.34 -0.36
N LYS A 262 -21.12 -25.64 -0.34
CA LYS A 262 -20.66 -26.58 0.69
C LYS A 262 -20.00 -27.77 0.00
N CYS A 263 -19.36 -28.63 0.78
CA CYS A 263 -18.78 -29.87 0.27
C CYS A 263 -19.33 -31.05 1.08
N VAL A 264 -19.58 -32.17 0.39
CA VAL A 264 -19.95 -33.46 0.95
C VAL A 264 -19.02 -34.51 0.33
N TYR A 265 -18.30 -35.25 1.16
CA TYR A 265 -17.28 -36.19 0.72
C TYR A 265 -16.94 -37.23 1.81
N ASP A 266 -16.18 -38.27 1.45
CA ASP A 266 -15.72 -39.30 2.39
C ASP A 266 -14.74 -38.70 3.44
N PRO A 267 -14.94 -38.91 4.75
CA PRO A 267 -14.06 -38.37 5.81
C PRO A 267 -12.59 -38.76 5.68
N ARG A 268 -12.23 -39.81 4.93
CA ARG A 268 -10.82 -40.11 4.63
C ARG A 268 -10.11 -38.99 3.90
N LEU A 269 -10.83 -38.16 3.13
CA LEU A 269 -10.27 -37.01 2.43
C LEU A 269 -9.92 -35.85 3.37
N ASP A 270 -10.43 -35.81 4.61
CA ASP A 270 -10.01 -34.81 5.61
C ASP A 270 -8.51 -34.93 5.94
N ARG A 271 -7.93 -36.11 5.71
CA ARG A 271 -6.49 -36.38 5.86
C ARG A 271 -5.65 -35.83 4.69
N ILE A 272 -6.28 -35.20 3.71
CA ILE A 272 -5.65 -34.63 2.50
C ILE A 272 -6.11 -33.17 2.34
N PRO A 273 -5.69 -32.25 3.22
CA PRO A 273 -6.17 -30.87 3.26
C PRO A 273 -5.85 -30.08 1.98
N GLU A 274 -4.82 -30.46 1.23
CA GLU A 274 -4.45 -29.84 -0.04
C GLU A 274 -5.50 -30.05 -1.14
N LEU A 275 -6.29 -31.13 -1.03
CA LEU A 275 -7.38 -31.41 -1.94
C LEU A 275 -8.68 -30.72 -1.48
N THR A 276 -9.04 -30.89 -0.21
CA THR A 276 -10.31 -30.36 0.34
C THR A 276 -10.28 -28.85 0.53
N GLY A 277 -9.10 -28.24 0.69
CA GLY A 277 -8.92 -26.79 0.77
C GLY A 277 -8.97 -26.06 -0.57
N ARG A 278 -8.92 -26.77 -1.71
CA ARG A 278 -9.07 -26.14 -3.03
C ARG A 278 -10.54 -25.92 -3.37
N GLN A 279 -10.94 -24.65 -3.44
CA GLN A 279 -12.27 -24.21 -3.88
C GLN A 279 -12.45 -24.27 -5.42
N SER A 280 -11.88 -25.28 -6.07
CA SER A 280 -11.98 -25.41 -7.53
C SER A 280 -13.36 -25.93 -7.88
N HIS A 281 -14.17 -25.11 -8.54
CA HIS A 281 -15.51 -25.47 -9.01
C HIS A 281 -15.46 -26.28 -10.32
N THR A 282 -14.38 -27.02 -10.53
CA THR A 282 -14.11 -27.73 -11.78
C THR A 282 -14.57 -29.17 -11.62
N GLY A 283 -15.69 -29.52 -12.23
CA GLY A 283 -16.27 -30.85 -12.14
C GLY A 283 -17.43 -31.00 -13.12
N THR A 284 -18.11 -32.14 -13.07
CA THR A 284 -19.33 -32.35 -13.85
C THR A 284 -20.52 -31.81 -13.08
N VAL A 285 -21.44 -31.14 -13.77
CA VAL A 285 -22.71 -30.70 -13.16
C VAL A 285 -23.70 -31.86 -13.30
N GLU A 286 -24.01 -32.52 -12.18
CA GLU A 286 -24.94 -33.66 -12.15
C GLU A 286 -26.38 -33.24 -11.81
N PHE A 287 -26.54 -32.04 -11.26
CA PHE A 287 -27.84 -31.47 -10.93
C PHE A 287 -27.81 -29.96 -11.13
N ALA A 288 -28.88 -29.42 -11.70
CA ALA A 288 -29.12 -28.00 -11.79
C ALA A 288 -30.61 -27.70 -11.64
N LYS A 289 -30.95 -26.69 -10.84
CA LYS A 289 -32.31 -26.19 -10.67
C LYS A 289 -32.28 -24.68 -10.51
N THR A 290 -33.21 -24.01 -11.15
CA THR A 290 -33.34 -22.55 -11.08
C THR A 290 -34.75 -22.15 -10.67
N GLY A 291 -34.91 -20.93 -10.19
CA GLY A 291 -36.21 -20.35 -9.87
C GLY A 291 -36.06 -19.03 -9.12
N GLU A 292 -37.13 -18.23 -9.08
CA GLU A 292 -37.16 -16.96 -8.34
C GLU A 292 -36.82 -17.16 -6.87
N LYS A 293 -37.43 -18.19 -6.27
CA LYS A 293 -37.13 -18.64 -4.92
C LYS A 293 -37.14 -20.16 -4.86
N LEU A 294 -36.00 -20.76 -4.51
CA LEU A 294 -35.93 -22.21 -4.33
C LEU A 294 -36.48 -22.59 -2.96
N GLY A 295 -37.31 -23.64 -2.93
CA GLY A 295 -37.79 -24.24 -1.68
C GLY A 295 -36.73 -25.14 -1.03
N HIS A 296 -37.09 -25.76 0.08
CA HIS A 296 -36.27 -26.77 0.73
C HIS A 296 -36.37 -28.14 0.07
N ASN A 297 -35.42 -29.03 0.38
CA ASN A 297 -35.38 -30.40 -0.11
C ASN A 297 -35.35 -30.50 -1.65
N ILE A 298 -34.57 -29.62 -2.30
CA ILE A 298 -34.46 -29.60 -3.78
C ILE A 298 -33.70 -30.80 -4.36
N PHE A 299 -33.03 -31.59 -3.52
CA PHE A 299 -32.27 -32.78 -3.90
C PHE A 299 -32.66 -33.97 -3.01
N PRO A 300 -33.88 -34.53 -3.17
CA PRO A 300 -34.41 -35.56 -2.29
C PRO A 300 -33.65 -36.90 -2.34
N GLU A 301 -32.82 -37.12 -3.37
CA GLU A 301 -32.09 -38.37 -3.61
C GLU A 301 -30.98 -38.63 -2.57
N ASP A 302 -30.43 -37.58 -1.96
CA ASP A 302 -29.39 -37.69 -0.93
C ASP A 302 -29.65 -36.71 0.22
N ARG A 303 -29.89 -37.25 1.42
CA ARG A 303 -30.22 -36.47 2.61
C ARG A 303 -29.11 -35.51 3.04
N GLU A 304 -27.84 -35.89 2.88
CA GLU A 304 -26.72 -35.07 3.31
C GLU A 304 -26.53 -33.88 2.37
N ILE A 305 -26.57 -34.11 1.05
CA ILE A 305 -26.55 -33.05 0.03
C ILE A 305 -27.76 -32.13 0.18
N SER A 306 -28.96 -32.69 0.35
CA SER A 306 -30.19 -31.93 0.57
C SER A 306 -30.05 -30.99 1.76
N SER A 307 -29.52 -31.48 2.89
CA SER A 307 -29.30 -30.64 4.07
C SER A 307 -28.31 -29.48 3.83
N LYS A 308 -27.32 -29.67 2.94
CA LYS A 308 -26.40 -28.58 2.57
C LYS A 308 -27.09 -27.53 1.72
N PHE A 309 -27.93 -27.93 0.77
CA PHE A 309 -28.75 -26.99 0.02
C PHE A 309 -29.68 -26.20 0.93
N ASP A 310 -30.38 -26.87 1.85
CA ASP A 310 -31.28 -26.21 2.79
C ASP A 310 -30.55 -25.16 3.62
N SER A 311 -29.36 -25.49 4.14
CA SER A 311 -28.53 -24.52 4.87
C SER A 311 -28.10 -23.33 4.01
N LEU A 312 -27.72 -23.55 2.74
CA LEU A 312 -27.35 -22.48 1.81
C LEU A 312 -28.53 -21.58 1.45
N ILE A 313 -29.70 -22.17 1.20
CA ILE A 313 -30.95 -21.45 0.91
C ILE A 313 -31.38 -20.62 2.12
N SER A 314 -31.45 -21.21 3.32
CA SER A 314 -31.79 -20.47 4.53
C SER A 314 -30.81 -19.34 4.83
N SER A 315 -29.52 -19.53 4.54
CA SER A 315 -28.51 -18.47 4.71
C SER A 315 -28.70 -17.31 3.72
N ALA A 316 -29.23 -17.58 2.52
CA ALA A 316 -29.60 -16.54 1.57
C ALA A 316 -30.89 -15.83 1.98
N GLU A 317 -31.90 -16.57 2.43
CA GLU A 317 -33.16 -16.01 2.94
C GLU A 317 -32.94 -15.11 4.16
N ALA A 318 -32.05 -15.48 5.06
CA ALA A 318 -31.68 -14.68 6.24
C ALA A 318 -31.05 -13.32 5.89
N GLN A 319 -30.59 -13.12 4.65
CA GLN A 319 -30.10 -11.82 4.17
C GLN A 319 -31.21 -10.89 3.66
N CYS A 320 -32.45 -11.38 3.57
CA CYS A 320 -33.58 -10.56 3.13
C CYS A 320 -34.01 -9.57 4.21
N SER A 321 -34.53 -8.43 3.77
CA SER A 321 -35.07 -7.36 4.62
C SER A 321 -36.18 -6.62 3.88
N ASN A 322 -36.77 -5.60 4.50
CA ASN A 322 -37.80 -4.79 3.84
C ASN A 322 -37.30 -4.10 2.55
N SER A 323 -35.99 -3.85 2.45
CA SER A 323 -35.36 -3.22 1.28
C SER A 323 -34.60 -4.21 0.40
N LYS A 324 -34.55 -5.50 0.73
CA LYS A 324 -33.78 -6.51 -0.01
C LYS A 324 -34.52 -7.83 -0.11
N ARG A 325 -34.78 -8.29 -1.34
CA ARG A 325 -35.49 -9.54 -1.63
C ARG A 325 -34.64 -10.43 -2.54
N ILE A 326 -34.85 -11.73 -2.46
CA ILE A 326 -34.32 -12.65 -3.47
C ILE A 326 -35.08 -12.41 -4.77
N LEU A 327 -34.34 -12.22 -5.85
CA LEU A 327 -34.88 -12.09 -7.19
C LEU A 327 -34.85 -13.44 -7.91
N PHE A 328 -33.70 -14.11 -7.86
CA PHE A 328 -33.48 -15.35 -8.59
C PHE A 328 -32.40 -16.21 -7.93
N GLN A 329 -32.54 -17.53 -8.06
CA GLN A 329 -31.60 -18.51 -7.53
C GLN A 329 -31.29 -19.61 -8.55
N GLU A 330 -30.04 -20.07 -8.53
CA GLU A 330 -29.56 -21.25 -9.24
C GLU A 330 -28.87 -22.17 -8.24
N ALA A 331 -29.35 -23.41 -8.12
CA ALA A 331 -28.73 -24.47 -7.35
C ALA A 331 -28.09 -25.50 -8.29
N LYS A 332 -26.86 -25.92 -7.98
CA LYS A 332 -26.13 -26.95 -8.73
C LYS A 332 -25.43 -27.91 -7.79
N VAL A 333 -25.32 -29.19 -8.20
CA VAL A 333 -24.37 -30.13 -7.60
C VAL A 333 -23.23 -30.31 -8.59
N ILE A 334 -22.05 -29.83 -8.24
CA ILE A 334 -20.82 -30.09 -8.98
C ILE A 334 -20.15 -31.33 -8.38
N VAL A 335 -19.80 -32.30 -9.21
CA VAL A 335 -19.15 -33.54 -8.79
C VAL A 335 -17.72 -33.55 -9.27
N VAL A 336 -16.81 -33.71 -8.32
CA VAL A 336 -15.38 -33.91 -8.59
C VAL A 336 -15.10 -35.40 -8.44
N ASP A 337 -14.66 -36.03 -9.52
CA ASP A 337 -14.30 -37.44 -9.54
C ASP A 337 -12.94 -37.64 -8.85
N VAL A 338 -12.95 -38.30 -7.70
CA VAL A 338 -11.79 -38.47 -6.83
C VAL A 338 -11.53 -39.95 -6.58
N LYS A 339 -10.28 -40.36 -6.73
CA LYS A 339 -9.84 -41.73 -6.45
C LYS A 339 -8.91 -41.72 -5.25
N TYR A 340 -9.36 -42.30 -4.14
CA TYR A 340 -8.57 -42.48 -2.93
C TYR A 340 -7.65 -43.70 -3.06
N ILE A 341 -6.40 -43.53 -2.67
CA ILE A 341 -5.37 -44.55 -2.78
C ILE A 341 -4.67 -44.74 -1.45
N GLU A 342 -4.56 -45.99 -1.02
CA GLU A 342 -3.59 -46.40 0.01
C GLU A 342 -2.56 -47.32 -0.64
N TYR A 343 -1.29 -47.12 -0.32
CA TYR A 343 -0.19 -47.88 -0.89
C TYR A 343 0.89 -48.13 0.15
N THR A 344 1.66 -49.19 -0.05
CA THR A 344 2.79 -49.53 0.81
C THR A 344 4.12 -49.29 0.10
N PHE A 345 5.08 -48.74 0.84
CA PHE A 345 6.47 -48.56 0.42
C PHE A 345 7.40 -48.91 1.59
N ASN A 346 8.38 -49.79 1.36
CA ASN A 346 9.31 -50.27 2.39
C ASN A 346 8.63 -50.73 3.71
N GLY A 347 7.47 -51.39 3.59
CA GLY A 347 6.70 -51.90 4.74
C GLY A 347 5.77 -50.88 5.41
N ASN A 348 5.89 -49.59 5.10
CA ASN A 348 5.03 -48.54 5.66
C ASN A 348 3.83 -48.24 4.75
N THR A 349 2.70 -47.86 5.34
CA THR A 349 1.47 -47.49 4.63
C THR A 349 1.37 -45.97 4.48
N TYR A 350 1.06 -45.55 3.26
CA TYR A 350 0.90 -44.16 2.84
C TYR A 350 -0.43 -44.02 2.08
N TYR A 351 -0.90 -42.78 1.94
CA TYR A 351 -2.20 -42.53 1.31
C TYR A 351 -2.22 -41.18 0.60
N GLY A 352 -3.10 -41.09 -0.39
CA GLY A 352 -3.37 -39.87 -1.13
C GLY A 352 -4.63 -40.01 -1.98
N ALA A 353 -4.90 -39.02 -2.81
CA ALA A 353 -6.04 -39.03 -3.70
C ALA A 353 -5.67 -38.44 -5.06
N ILE A 354 -6.32 -38.94 -6.11
CA ILE A 354 -6.21 -38.39 -7.47
C ILE A 354 -7.47 -37.58 -7.75
N ALA A 355 -7.28 -36.34 -8.17
CA ALA A 355 -8.33 -35.45 -8.69
C ALA A 355 -7.71 -34.49 -9.71
N TYR A 356 -8.49 -33.98 -10.67
CA TYR A 356 -8.00 -33.01 -11.66
C TYR A 356 -6.70 -33.45 -12.38
N ASP A 357 -6.60 -34.74 -12.69
CA ASP A 357 -5.41 -35.37 -13.29
C ASP A 357 -4.11 -35.15 -12.51
N ARG A 358 -4.20 -35.06 -11.18
CA ARG A 358 -3.07 -34.87 -10.28
C ARG A 358 -3.22 -35.71 -9.02
N PHE A 359 -2.07 -36.14 -8.48
CA PHE A 359 -2.01 -36.81 -7.20
C PHE A 359 -1.79 -35.81 -6.05
N TYR A 360 -2.62 -35.91 -5.02
CA TYR A 360 -2.55 -35.16 -3.77
C TYR A 360 -2.14 -36.12 -2.66
N ALA A 361 -0.94 -35.95 -2.14
CA ALA A 361 -0.44 -36.79 -1.06
C ALA A 361 -1.09 -36.40 0.27
N GLY A 362 -1.66 -37.36 1.00
CA GLY A 362 -2.01 -37.15 2.41
C GLY A 362 -0.76 -37.31 3.27
N ASN A 363 -0.34 -38.55 3.46
CA ASN A 363 1.00 -38.91 3.95
C ASN A 363 1.78 -39.63 2.84
N SER A 364 3.06 -39.31 2.67
CA SER A 364 3.94 -39.93 1.66
C SER A 364 5.38 -40.05 2.19
N PRO A 365 6.20 -40.96 1.63
CA PRO A 365 7.63 -41.04 1.97
C PRO A 365 8.35 -39.70 1.79
N ILE A 366 7.93 -38.92 0.81
CA ILE A 366 8.45 -37.58 0.52
C ILE A 366 8.11 -36.62 1.65
N LYS A 367 6.83 -36.53 2.06
CA LYS A 367 6.41 -35.68 3.19
C LYS A 367 7.11 -36.07 4.48
N GLU A 368 7.29 -37.37 4.71
CA GLU A 368 8.02 -37.88 5.87
C GLU A 368 9.50 -37.46 5.84
N TYR A 369 10.16 -37.56 4.67
CA TYR A 369 11.54 -37.15 4.47
C TYR A 369 11.71 -35.64 4.61
N THR A 370 10.83 -34.83 4.02
CA THR A 370 10.87 -33.37 4.17
C THR A 370 10.65 -32.97 5.62
N ASN A 371 9.74 -33.62 6.36
CA ASN A 371 9.52 -33.37 7.78
C ASN A 371 10.72 -33.77 8.65
N LYS A 372 11.44 -34.83 8.29
CA LYS A 372 12.69 -35.20 8.95
C LYS A 372 13.79 -34.17 8.65
N MET A 373 13.95 -33.77 7.39
CA MET A 373 14.89 -32.72 6.96
C MET A 373 14.65 -31.40 7.70
N THR A 374 13.39 -30.95 7.82
CA THR A 374 13.06 -29.71 8.54
C THR A 374 13.36 -29.79 10.04
N LYS A 375 13.25 -30.98 10.65
CA LYS A 375 13.64 -31.21 12.05
C LYS A 375 15.16 -31.12 12.29
N TYR A 376 15.97 -31.42 11.28
CA TYR A 376 17.44 -31.28 11.35
C TYR A 376 17.94 -29.91 10.89
N SER A 377 17.17 -29.19 10.06
CA SER A 377 17.46 -27.80 9.67
C SER A 377 16.87 -26.81 10.68
N GLY A 378 17.45 -26.74 11.88
CA GLY A 378 17.10 -25.75 12.92
C GLY A 378 17.48 -24.30 12.58
N LEU A 379 17.38 -23.90 11.30
CA LEU A 379 17.46 -22.52 10.85
C LEU A 379 16.22 -22.26 9.97
N THR A 380 15.09 -21.94 10.60
CA THR A 380 13.91 -21.48 9.86
C THR A 380 14.22 -20.11 9.23
N LYS A 381 13.52 -19.77 8.14
CA LYS A 381 13.60 -18.41 7.56
C LYS A 381 13.35 -17.33 8.61
N ASP A 382 12.51 -17.63 9.59
CA ASP A 382 12.19 -16.75 10.72
C ASP A 382 13.37 -16.59 11.70
N GLY A 383 14.15 -17.65 11.94
CA GLY A 383 15.36 -17.58 12.76
C GLY A 383 16.48 -16.74 12.11
N ILE A 384 16.62 -16.83 10.79
CA ILE A 384 17.51 -15.95 10.01
C ILE A 384 17.03 -14.51 10.12
N ASP A 385 15.72 -14.27 9.98
CA ASP A 385 15.15 -12.94 10.06
C ASP A 385 15.31 -12.31 11.46
N LEU A 386 15.11 -13.08 12.53
CA LEU A 386 15.34 -12.63 13.91
C LEU A 386 16.81 -12.25 14.14
N MET A 387 17.76 -13.05 13.64
CA MET A 387 19.19 -12.76 13.72
C MET A 387 19.56 -11.44 13.02
N PHE A 388 18.99 -11.20 11.83
CA PHE A 388 19.20 -9.96 11.09
C PHE A 388 18.56 -8.74 11.77
N TRP A 389 17.41 -8.93 12.41
CA TRP A 389 16.79 -7.90 13.24
C TRP A 389 17.66 -7.54 14.46
N ILE A 390 18.21 -8.54 15.17
CA ILE A 390 19.09 -8.30 16.34
C ILE A 390 20.36 -7.54 15.93
N LEU A 391 21.01 -7.95 14.83
CA LEU A 391 22.20 -7.25 14.32
C LEU A 391 21.90 -5.79 13.94
N THR A 392 20.74 -5.51 13.35
CA THR A 392 20.36 -4.15 12.98
C THR A 392 19.95 -3.30 14.19
N LEU A 393 19.28 -3.89 15.18
CA LEU A 393 18.78 -3.17 16.35
C LEU A 393 19.85 -2.89 17.41
N PHE A 394 20.84 -3.78 17.57
CA PHE A 394 21.86 -3.63 18.61
C PHE A 394 23.21 -3.10 18.11
N VAL A 395 23.65 -3.49 16.92
CA VAL A 395 24.99 -3.11 16.43
C VAL A 395 24.98 -1.70 15.83
N THR A 396 23.89 -1.28 15.17
CA THR A 396 23.80 0.06 14.56
C THR A 396 23.82 1.22 15.58
N PRO A 397 23.12 1.14 16.73
CA PRO A 397 23.23 2.18 17.76
C PRO A 397 24.62 2.23 18.43
N LEU A 398 25.25 1.07 18.65
CA LEU A 398 26.62 0.99 19.19
C LEU A 398 27.64 1.63 18.25
N ILE A 399 27.52 1.40 16.94
CA ILE A 399 28.37 2.05 15.92
C ILE A 399 28.14 3.57 15.95
N TYR A 400 26.88 4.02 15.98
CA TYR A 400 26.57 5.45 16.01
C TYR A 400 27.10 6.14 17.26
N GLU A 401 26.89 5.55 18.45
CA GLU A 401 27.33 6.11 19.72
C GLU A 401 28.87 6.15 19.81
N PHE A 402 29.55 5.11 19.31
CA PHE A 402 31.02 5.06 19.22
C PHE A 402 31.57 6.16 18.30
N TYR A 403 30.99 6.36 17.12
CA TYR A 403 31.38 7.44 16.20
C TYR A 403 31.10 8.84 16.76
N SER A 404 29.97 9.04 17.46
CA SER A 404 29.66 10.34 18.06
C SER A 404 30.62 10.73 19.19
N LYS A 405 31.20 9.74 19.91
CA LYS A 405 32.07 9.98 21.07
C LYS A 405 33.57 10.03 20.71
N LEU A 406 33.99 9.37 19.63
CA LEU A 406 35.41 9.20 19.28
C LEU A 406 35.82 9.88 17.96
N ASN A 407 35.02 10.81 17.42
CA ASN A 407 35.40 11.57 16.22
C ASN A 407 36.01 12.94 16.58
N PRO A 408 37.33 13.02 16.88
CA PRO A 408 37.99 14.27 17.27
C PRO A 408 37.98 15.32 16.15
N VAL A 409 37.72 14.93 14.90
CA VAL A 409 37.62 15.83 13.75
C VAL A 409 36.34 16.65 13.80
N ALA A 410 35.21 16.06 14.26
CA ALA A 410 33.94 16.77 14.41
C ALA A 410 34.02 17.80 15.57
N SER A 411 34.62 17.42 16.70
CA SER A 411 34.83 18.36 17.81
C SER A 411 35.81 19.47 17.47
N PHE A 412 36.86 19.17 16.68
CA PHE A 412 37.82 20.16 16.15
C PHE A 412 37.19 21.10 15.09
N ALA A 413 36.34 20.59 14.20
CA ALA A 413 35.66 21.40 13.18
C ALA A 413 34.64 22.38 13.78
N VAL A 414 33.94 21.97 14.85
CA VAL A 414 33.04 22.84 15.62
C VAL A 414 33.82 23.91 16.38
N THR A 415 34.96 23.58 16.98
CA THR A 415 35.80 24.58 17.68
C THR A 415 36.52 25.56 16.75
N THR A 416 36.76 25.18 15.49
CA THR A 416 37.41 26.04 14.47
C THR A 416 36.41 26.78 13.56
N ASN A 417 35.09 26.62 13.79
CA ASN A 417 34.02 27.28 13.05
C ASN A 417 34.09 27.07 11.52
N ASN A 418 34.47 25.85 11.10
CA ASN A 418 34.64 25.51 9.70
C ASN A 418 33.27 25.43 8.96
N PRO A 419 33.07 26.15 7.84
CA PRO A 419 31.78 26.18 7.13
C PRO A 419 31.33 24.83 6.57
N ASP A 420 32.24 23.87 6.40
CA ASP A 420 31.93 22.51 5.91
C ASP A 420 31.58 21.51 7.05
N TRP A 421 31.38 21.98 8.30
CA TRP A 421 31.10 21.12 9.47
C TRP A 421 29.97 20.11 9.24
N SER A 422 28.92 20.50 8.49
CA SER A 422 27.77 19.65 8.16
C SER A 422 28.13 18.38 7.39
N ARG A 423 29.25 18.36 6.65
CA ARG A 423 29.74 17.17 5.94
C ARG A 423 30.31 16.12 6.89
N PHE A 424 30.80 16.52 8.07
CA PHE A 424 31.38 15.60 9.06
C PHE A 424 30.32 14.88 9.90
N ASP A 425 29.15 15.51 10.11
CA ASP A 425 27.99 14.88 10.77
C ASP A 425 27.27 13.86 9.89
N LEU A 426 27.36 14.02 8.56
CA LEU A 426 26.76 13.10 7.59
C LEU A 426 27.52 11.76 7.48
N LEU A 427 28.81 11.74 7.80
CA LEU A 427 29.67 10.56 7.64
C LEU A 427 29.21 9.32 8.46
N PRO A 428 28.93 9.43 9.78
CA PRO A 428 28.43 8.28 10.55
C PRO A 428 27.05 7.81 10.08
N ILE A 429 26.21 8.72 9.59
CA ILE A 429 24.89 8.39 9.03
C ILE A 429 25.06 7.57 7.74
N VAL A 430 25.94 8.01 6.84
CA VAL A 430 26.25 7.30 5.58
C VAL A 430 26.85 5.91 5.86
N GLN A 431 27.75 5.78 6.83
CA GLN A 431 28.35 4.50 7.21
C GLN A 431 27.33 3.53 7.83
N CYS A 432 26.40 4.01 8.66
CA CYS A 432 25.28 3.22 9.16
C CYS A 432 24.37 2.73 8.02
N ILE A 433 24.06 3.60 7.05
CA ILE A 433 23.26 3.22 5.87
C ILE A 433 23.96 2.13 5.06
N ILE A 434 25.27 2.27 4.81
CA ILE A 434 26.08 1.29 4.10
C ILE A 434 26.09 -0.07 4.83
N PHE A 435 26.27 -0.07 6.16
CA PHE A 435 26.27 -1.28 6.97
C PHE A 435 24.92 -2.00 6.95
N ILE A 436 23.81 -1.25 7.07
CA ILE A 436 22.45 -1.79 6.93
C ILE A 436 22.25 -2.40 5.54
N PHE A 437 22.75 -1.75 4.49
CA PHE A 437 22.65 -2.26 3.12
C PHE A 437 23.46 -3.55 2.92
N ALA A 438 24.65 -3.64 3.50
CA ALA A 438 25.47 -4.86 3.48
C ALA A 438 24.77 -6.01 4.21
N ILE A 439 24.23 -5.76 5.40
CA ILE A 439 23.42 -6.71 6.18
C ILE A 439 22.22 -7.18 5.35
N TRP A 440 21.48 -6.26 4.72
CA TRP A 440 20.35 -6.58 3.86
C TRP A 440 20.76 -7.40 2.63
N TYR A 441 21.89 -7.07 2.00
CA TYR A 441 22.39 -7.79 0.83
C TYR A 441 22.80 -9.23 1.20
N VAL A 442 23.49 -9.41 2.33
CA VAL A 442 23.82 -10.74 2.87
C VAL A 442 22.54 -11.51 3.21
N ARG A 443 21.56 -10.89 3.88
CA ARG A 443 20.23 -11.48 4.16
C ARG A 443 19.54 -11.95 2.88
N ARG A 444 19.56 -11.13 1.83
CA ARG A 444 18.94 -11.45 0.54
C ARG A 444 19.64 -12.61 -0.18
N ARG A 445 20.97 -12.70 -0.08
CA ARG A 445 21.75 -13.82 -0.64
C ARG A 445 21.55 -15.11 0.14
N LEU A 446 21.53 -15.01 1.46
CA LEU A 446 21.27 -16.11 2.38
C LEU A 446 19.88 -16.72 2.13
N ARG A 447 18.83 -15.90 1.98
CA ARG A 447 17.48 -16.38 1.59
C ARG A 447 17.39 -17.14 0.26
N LYS A 448 18.38 -17.00 -0.64
CA LYS A 448 18.40 -17.65 -1.96
C LYS A 448 19.13 -19.00 -1.97
N LYS A 449 19.90 -19.35 -0.93
CA LYS A 449 20.57 -20.65 -0.84
C LYS A 449 19.70 -21.61 -0.02
N ASP A 450 19.64 -22.87 -0.45
CA ASP A 450 19.04 -23.94 0.34
C ASP A 450 20.04 -24.41 1.40
N TYR A 451 19.63 -24.41 2.67
CA TYR A 451 20.52 -24.65 3.82
C TYR A 451 20.72 -26.11 4.19
N SER A 452 20.17 -27.04 3.41
CA SER A 452 20.28 -28.49 3.62
C SER A 452 21.74 -28.99 3.68
N ALA A 453 22.70 -28.26 3.10
CA ALA A 453 24.12 -28.64 3.06
C ALA A 453 24.96 -28.17 4.27
N LEU A 454 24.48 -27.23 5.09
CA LEU A 454 25.24 -26.69 6.23
C LEU A 454 24.99 -27.52 7.50
N ARG A 455 25.78 -28.58 7.69
CA ARG A 455 25.76 -29.43 8.90
C ARG A 455 26.36 -28.68 10.11
N TYR A 456 25.58 -27.79 10.73
CA TYR A 456 25.89 -27.26 12.05
C TYR A 456 24.93 -27.84 13.09
N LYS A 457 25.48 -28.46 14.15
CA LYS A 457 24.71 -29.08 15.25
C LYS A 457 23.96 -28.04 16.11
N SER A 458 24.34 -26.76 16.06
CA SER A 458 23.68 -25.68 16.81
C SER A 458 23.88 -24.31 16.16
N ILE A 459 22.95 -23.39 16.42
CA ILE A 459 23.02 -21.97 16.03
C ILE A 459 24.33 -21.34 16.52
N TRP A 460 24.81 -21.72 17.71
CA TRP A 460 26.05 -21.23 18.31
C TRP A 460 27.32 -21.71 17.58
N GLY A 461 27.31 -22.91 16.98
CA GLY A 461 28.43 -23.39 16.16
C GLY A 461 28.56 -22.64 14.83
N PHE A 462 27.44 -22.21 14.26
CA PHE A 462 27.40 -21.36 13.06
C PHE A 462 27.82 -19.91 13.39
N LEU A 463 27.32 -19.36 14.50
CA LEU A 463 27.72 -18.04 15.02
C LEU A 463 29.23 -18.01 15.37
N GLY A 464 29.75 -19.04 16.04
CA GLY A 464 31.15 -19.08 16.47
C GLY A 464 32.15 -19.18 15.31
N ALA A 465 31.90 -20.03 14.31
CA ALA A 465 32.87 -20.25 13.22
C ALA A 465 32.68 -19.31 12.02
N GLY A 466 31.44 -18.93 11.70
CA GLY A 466 31.11 -18.06 10.57
C GLY A 466 31.23 -16.58 10.92
N MET A 467 30.74 -16.16 12.09
CA MET A 467 30.77 -14.76 12.51
C MET A 467 32.19 -14.34 12.90
N LEU A 468 33.00 -15.22 13.50
CA LEU A 468 34.40 -14.93 13.81
C LEU A 468 35.25 -14.72 12.54
N LYS A 469 34.98 -15.46 11.46
CA LYS A 469 35.63 -15.27 10.14
C LYS A 469 35.22 -13.98 9.42
N LEU A 470 34.03 -13.45 9.71
CA LEU A 470 33.53 -12.20 9.12
C LEU A 470 33.88 -10.97 9.98
N LEU A 471 33.87 -11.11 11.30
CA LEU A 471 34.10 -10.02 12.24
C LEU A 471 35.58 -9.73 12.45
N LEU A 472 36.48 -10.74 12.46
CA LEU A 472 37.91 -10.50 12.63
C LEU A 472 38.51 -9.59 11.53
N PRO A 473 38.23 -9.81 10.22
CA PRO A 473 38.69 -8.90 9.18
C PRO A 473 38.02 -7.52 9.29
N ALA A 474 36.72 -7.47 9.57
CA ALA A 474 35.99 -6.22 9.70
C ALA A 474 36.50 -5.36 10.88
N LEU A 475 36.79 -5.97 12.04
CA LEU A 475 37.43 -5.31 13.19
C LEU A 475 38.85 -4.88 12.88
N GLY A 476 39.66 -5.73 12.22
CA GLY A 476 41.02 -5.36 11.82
C GLY A 476 41.05 -4.17 10.86
N ILE A 477 40.10 -4.12 9.93
CA ILE A 477 39.95 -3.02 8.97
C ILE A 477 39.40 -1.76 9.65
N LEU A 478 38.45 -1.90 10.60
CA LEU A 478 37.93 -0.78 11.39
C LEU A 478 39.05 -0.12 12.21
N VAL A 479 39.91 -0.92 12.84
CA VAL A 479 41.09 -0.45 13.58
C VAL A 479 42.08 0.22 12.64
N ALA A 480 42.36 -0.35 11.45
CA ALA A 480 43.25 0.26 10.47
C ALA A 480 42.73 1.61 9.94
N LEU A 481 41.42 1.72 9.68
CA LEU A 481 40.78 2.96 9.26
C LEU A 481 40.78 4.02 10.37
N LEU A 482 40.59 3.61 11.64
CA LEU A 482 40.72 4.51 12.80
C LEU A 482 42.14 5.04 12.95
N VAL A 483 43.16 4.20 12.76
CA VAL A 483 44.57 4.61 12.78
C VAL A 483 44.86 5.61 11.64
N LEU A 484 44.39 5.34 10.41
CA LEU A 484 44.58 6.24 9.26
C LEU A 484 43.89 7.60 9.46
N ASN A 485 42.70 7.62 10.09
CA ASN A 485 41.97 8.85 10.39
C ASN A 485 42.65 9.65 11.51
N PHE A 486 43.26 8.97 12.50
CA PHE A 486 44.04 9.61 13.56
C PHE A 486 45.28 10.35 13.02
N PHE A 487 45.85 9.88 11.91
CA PHE A 487 46.98 10.53 11.22
C PHE A 487 46.57 11.56 10.16
N GLY A 488 45.29 11.95 10.07
CA GLY A 488 44.85 13.09 9.26
C GLY A 488 44.72 12.84 7.76
N PHE A 489 44.62 11.58 7.31
CA PHE A 489 44.31 11.28 5.91
C PHE A 489 42.85 11.67 5.59
N SER A 490 42.66 12.49 4.54
CA SER A 490 41.36 13.11 4.18
C SER A 490 40.23 12.10 3.94
N ALA A 491 38.99 12.48 4.29
CA ALA A 491 37.76 11.68 4.23
C ALA A 491 37.52 10.87 2.92
N ILE A 492 38.01 11.35 1.78
CA ILE A 492 37.84 10.69 0.47
C ILE A 492 38.55 9.32 0.42
N THR A 493 39.66 9.13 1.14
CA THR A 493 40.35 7.82 1.15
C THR A 493 39.61 6.78 1.99
N SER A 494 38.89 7.21 3.03
CA SER A 494 38.09 6.34 3.90
C SER A 494 36.86 5.78 3.18
N ASP A 495 36.13 6.62 2.44
CA ASP A 495 34.93 6.20 1.69
C ASP A 495 35.29 5.27 0.52
N CYS A 496 36.38 5.55 -0.19
CA CYS A 496 36.90 4.67 -1.24
C CYS A 496 37.35 3.30 -0.69
N LEU A 497 37.96 3.27 0.49
CA LEU A 497 38.34 2.02 1.17
C LEU A 497 37.10 1.21 1.58
N TRP A 498 36.06 1.83 2.13
CA TRP A 498 34.78 1.17 2.42
C TRP A 498 34.12 0.58 1.18
N ILE A 499 34.14 1.28 0.05
CA ILE A 499 33.65 0.75 -1.23
C ILE A 499 34.47 -0.47 -1.66
N ILE A 500 35.81 -0.42 -1.54
CA ILE A 500 36.69 -1.55 -1.87
C ILE A 500 36.39 -2.76 -0.96
N ILE A 501 36.17 -2.55 0.34
CA ILE A 501 35.82 -3.61 1.30
C ILE A 501 34.48 -4.25 0.95
N ILE A 502 33.48 -3.44 0.60
CA ILE A 502 32.17 -3.94 0.16
C ILE A 502 32.33 -4.75 -1.11
N VAL A 503 33.10 -4.25 -2.09
CA VAL A 503 33.39 -4.98 -3.33
C VAL A 503 34.11 -6.30 -3.01
N TRP A 504 35.06 -6.31 -2.09
CA TRP A 504 35.81 -7.50 -1.68
C TRP A 504 34.93 -8.53 -0.97
N VAL A 505 34.06 -8.09 -0.05
CA VAL A 505 33.05 -8.95 0.61
C VAL A 505 32.05 -9.49 -0.44
N VAL A 506 31.58 -8.64 -1.36
CA VAL A 506 30.70 -9.05 -2.46
C VAL A 506 31.37 -10.10 -3.36
N LEU A 507 32.68 -9.97 -3.62
CA LEU A 507 33.46 -10.91 -4.43
C LEU A 507 33.76 -12.23 -3.70
N LEU A 508 34.03 -12.19 -2.39
CA LEU A 508 34.20 -13.39 -1.55
C LEU A 508 32.97 -14.29 -1.54
N PHE A 509 31.77 -13.71 -1.55
CA PHE A 509 30.49 -14.44 -1.62
C PHE A 509 30.04 -14.78 -3.05
N ARG A 510 30.85 -14.43 -4.07
CA ARG A 510 30.60 -14.75 -5.48
C ARG A 510 31.24 -16.07 -5.90
N LYS A 511 32.28 -16.53 -5.19
CA LYS A 511 32.75 -17.93 -5.17
C LYS A 511 31.91 -18.72 -4.17
#